data_AF-A0A0E0K8T0-F1
#
_entry.id   AF-A0A0E0K8T0-F1
#
_cell.length_a   1.000
_cell.length_b   1.000
_cell.length_c   1.000
_cell.angle_alpha   90.00
_cell.angle_beta   90.00
_cell.angle_gamma   90.00
#
_symmetry.space_group_name_H-M   'P 1'
#
loop_
_entity.id
_entity.type
_entity.pdbx_description
1 polymer ?
#
loop_
_entity_poly.entity_id
_entity_poly.type
_entity_poly.pdbx_seq_one_letter_code
_entity_poly.pdbx_strand_id
1 'polypeptide(L)'
;MARSAWRCALVLVAGVLLCAAVETAVAAKRVSIPDDLRDVVDDEEDDDWRHWGAAAPPRDDGPPPDLSRMDPAALQAELLRRHAGPSFGFVKLRLGVRRSQEEVMGIATRWTNVLRTGSVAAKFVAVDFGTFMFTMDRGQNVLEVKEFILSQPEAYEFKIGNQAFRRPGDPPLDEVVEMLQKQKTTLSQDSDSQQYKSKVEL
;
A
#
# COMPACT_ATOMS: atom_id res chain seq x y z
N MET A 1 69.83 45.82 -30.51
CA MET A 1 68.55 45.11 -30.79
C MET A 1 68.68 43.57 -30.81
N ALA A 2 69.72 42.95 -30.20
CA ALA A 2 69.89 41.48 -30.21
C ALA A 2 69.57 40.79 -28.87
N ARG A 3 69.52 41.53 -27.75
CA ARG A 3 69.30 40.97 -26.40
C ARG A 3 67.82 40.75 -26.05
N SER A 4 66.91 41.45 -26.71
CA SER A 4 65.45 41.35 -26.50
C SER A 4 64.83 40.18 -27.26
N ALA A 5 65.32 39.85 -28.45
CA ALA A 5 64.85 38.69 -29.23
C ALA A 5 65.18 37.35 -28.53
N TRP A 6 66.35 37.24 -27.89
CA TRP A 6 66.76 36.04 -27.17
C TRP A 6 65.91 35.79 -25.92
N ARG A 7 65.54 36.86 -25.20
CA ARG A 7 64.68 36.75 -24.01
C ARG A 7 63.26 36.27 -24.36
N CYS A 8 62.70 36.72 -25.48
CA CYS A 8 61.40 36.23 -25.95
C CYS A 8 61.47 34.77 -26.42
N ALA A 9 62.54 34.36 -27.10
CA ALA A 9 62.73 32.97 -27.52
C ALA A 9 62.87 32.00 -26.32
N LEU A 10 63.58 32.40 -25.26
CA LEU A 10 63.71 31.59 -24.04
C LEU A 10 62.40 31.44 -23.27
N VAL A 11 61.57 32.50 -23.21
CA VAL A 11 60.25 32.43 -22.55
C VAL A 11 59.30 31.54 -23.33
N LEU A 12 59.33 31.57 -24.66
CA LEU A 12 58.51 30.68 -25.49
C LEU A 12 58.94 29.22 -25.39
N VAL A 13 60.25 28.93 -25.36
CA VAL A 13 60.75 27.56 -25.17
C VAL A 13 60.44 27.03 -23.77
N ALA A 14 60.58 27.87 -22.72
CA ALA A 14 60.20 27.49 -21.36
C ALA A 14 58.69 27.26 -21.21
N GLY A 15 57.85 28.06 -21.88
CA GLY A 15 56.39 27.87 -21.91
C GLY A 15 55.97 26.58 -22.60
N VAL A 16 56.59 26.23 -23.73
CA VAL A 16 56.33 24.96 -24.43
C VAL A 16 56.80 23.75 -23.61
N LEU A 17 57.95 23.84 -22.94
CA LEU A 17 58.44 22.81 -22.01
C LEU A 17 57.53 22.64 -20.78
N LEU A 18 56.95 23.73 -20.27
CA LEU A 18 56.01 23.66 -19.16
C LEU A 18 54.67 23.04 -19.59
N CYS A 19 54.18 23.33 -20.79
CA CYS A 19 52.97 22.71 -21.34
C CYS A 19 53.16 21.22 -21.65
N ALA A 20 54.34 20.81 -22.14
CA ALA A 20 54.66 19.41 -22.39
C ALA A 20 54.83 18.58 -21.10
N ALA A 21 55.18 19.23 -19.97
CA ALA A 21 55.33 18.56 -18.68
C ALA A 21 54.00 18.37 -17.92
N VAL A 22 52.92 19.04 -18.32
CA VAL A 22 51.60 18.93 -17.66
C VAL A 22 50.80 17.70 -18.13
N GLU A 23 51.11 17.14 -19.29
CA GLU A 23 50.36 15.98 -19.83
C GLU A 23 50.80 14.61 -19.27
N THR A 24 51.82 14.53 -18.41
CA THR A 24 52.34 13.23 -17.91
C THR A 24 51.92 12.86 -16.49
N ALA A 25 50.92 13.54 -15.91
CA ALA A 25 50.51 13.32 -14.52
C ALA A 25 49.04 12.92 -14.33
N VAL A 26 48.45 12.09 -15.20
CA VAL A 26 47.25 11.28 -14.84
C VAL A 26 47.30 9.90 -15.53
N ALA A 27 48.41 9.19 -15.40
CA ALA A 27 48.40 7.74 -15.57
C ALA A 27 48.08 7.11 -14.20
N ALA A 28 46.86 7.34 -13.71
CA ALA A 28 46.31 6.49 -12.66
C ALA A 28 46.33 5.07 -13.21
N LYS A 29 47.19 4.23 -12.64
CA LYS A 29 47.39 2.82 -12.98
C LYS A 29 46.02 2.14 -12.98
N ARG A 30 45.39 2.00 -14.15
CA ARG A 30 44.13 1.29 -14.29
C ARG A 30 44.43 -0.15 -13.90
N VAL A 31 43.88 -0.59 -12.78
CA VAL A 31 43.89 -2.00 -12.40
C VAL A 31 43.14 -2.72 -13.53
N SER A 32 43.86 -3.52 -14.31
CA SER A 32 43.26 -4.34 -15.35
C SER A 32 42.56 -5.50 -14.65
N ILE A 33 41.26 -5.36 -14.42
CA ILE A 33 40.43 -6.45 -13.94
C ILE A 33 40.37 -7.48 -15.10
N PRO A 34 40.88 -8.71 -14.91
CA PRO A 34 40.77 -9.74 -15.94
C PRO A 34 39.28 -10.03 -16.21
N ASP A 35 38.92 -10.23 -17.48
CA ASP A 35 37.56 -10.58 -17.91
C ASP A 35 37.12 -11.97 -17.39
N ASP A 36 38.09 -12.77 -16.95
CA ASP A 36 37.87 -14.06 -16.34
C ASP A 36 37.69 -13.91 -14.83
N LEU A 37 36.45 -13.65 -14.41
CA LEU A 37 36.02 -13.51 -13.01
C LEU A 37 35.67 -14.86 -12.35
N ARG A 38 36.07 -15.99 -12.94
CA ARG A 38 35.76 -17.33 -12.41
C ARG A 38 36.47 -17.67 -11.10
N ASP A 39 37.51 -16.91 -10.75
CA ASP A 39 38.25 -17.00 -9.48
C ASP A 39 37.63 -16.13 -8.37
N VAL A 40 36.67 -15.25 -8.71
CA VAL A 40 35.88 -14.48 -7.76
C VAL A 40 34.79 -15.40 -7.20
N VAL A 41 35.04 -15.93 -6.01
CA VAL A 41 34.01 -16.56 -5.20
C VAL A 41 33.24 -15.43 -4.52
N ASP A 42 32.02 -15.18 -4.97
CA ASP A 42 31.10 -14.22 -4.34
C ASP A 42 30.54 -14.84 -3.04
N ASP A 43 31.21 -14.60 -1.93
CA ASP A 43 30.78 -14.96 -0.59
C ASP A 43 29.94 -13.86 0.08
N GLU A 44 29.65 -12.76 -0.64
CA GLU A 44 28.89 -11.59 -0.18
C GLU A 44 27.43 -11.61 -0.67
N GLU A 45 26.99 -12.70 -1.30
CA GLU A 45 25.56 -12.95 -1.54
C GLU A 45 24.93 -13.37 -0.21
N ASP A 46 24.46 -12.38 0.56
CA ASP A 46 23.78 -12.57 1.85
C ASP A 46 22.78 -13.73 1.76
N ASP A 47 22.73 -14.59 2.78
CA ASP A 47 21.78 -15.70 2.82
C ASP A 47 20.35 -15.19 2.55
N ASP A 48 20.02 -13.98 2.99
CA ASP A 48 18.75 -13.30 2.73
C ASP A 48 18.42 -13.16 1.23
N TRP A 49 19.41 -12.95 0.37
CA TRP A 49 19.24 -12.88 -1.08
C TRP A 49 18.99 -14.27 -1.69
N ARG A 50 19.66 -15.32 -1.20
CA ARG A 50 19.44 -16.70 -1.64
C ARG A 50 18.05 -17.22 -1.31
N HIS A 51 17.47 -16.74 -0.21
CA HIS A 51 16.11 -17.08 0.21
C HIS A 51 15.05 -16.16 -0.42
N TRP A 52 15.45 -15.13 -1.16
CA TRP A 52 14.51 -14.21 -1.80
C TRP A 52 13.71 -14.93 -2.90
N GLY A 53 12.39 -15.03 -2.72
CA GLY A 53 11.49 -15.76 -3.62
C GLY A 53 11.27 -17.24 -3.26
N ALA A 54 11.98 -17.78 -2.27
CA ALA A 54 11.64 -19.09 -1.71
C ALA A 54 10.24 -19.04 -1.07
N ALA A 55 9.50 -20.15 -1.17
CA ALA A 55 8.22 -20.26 -0.49
C ALA A 55 8.45 -20.07 1.02
N ALA A 56 7.75 -19.09 1.62
CA ALA A 56 7.85 -18.84 3.04
C ALA A 56 7.61 -20.17 3.79
N PRO A 57 8.45 -20.51 4.78
CA PRO A 57 8.21 -21.67 5.60
C PRO A 57 6.79 -21.57 6.20
N PRO A 58 6.11 -22.70 6.42
CA PRO A 58 4.85 -22.71 7.14
C PRO A 58 5.03 -21.93 8.44
N ARG A 59 4.12 -20.99 8.73
CA ARG A 59 4.17 -20.24 10.00
C ARG A 59 4.20 -21.26 11.14
N ASP A 60 5.21 -21.17 12.00
CA ASP A 60 5.24 -21.96 13.23
C ASP A 60 4.25 -21.33 14.21
N ASP A 61 2.96 -21.65 14.02
CA ASP A 61 1.86 -21.14 14.84
C ASP A 61 1.81 -21.81 16.23
N GLY A 62 2.84 -22.60 16.58
CA GLY A 62 2.91 -23.42 17.77
C GLY A 62 1.85 -24.53 17.81
N PRO A 63 1.82 -25.34 18.88
CA PRO A 63 0.79 -26.33 19.07
C PRO A 63 -0.61 -25.67 19.06
N PRO A 64 -1.64 -26.32 18.50
CA PRO A 64 -3.00 -25.78 18.51
C PRO A 64 -3.44 -25.45 19.95
N PRO A 65 -4.02 -24.26 20.19
CA PRO A 65 -4.57 -23.95 21.50
C PRO A 65 -5.75 -24.87 21.83
N ASP A 66 -6.01 -25.09 23.11
CA ASP A 66 -7.18 -25.85 23.57
C ASP A 66 -8.45 -25.03 23.35
N LEU A 67 -9.11 -25.27 22.21
CA LEU A 67 -10.35 -24.59 21.81
C LEU A 67 -11.51 -24.85 22.78
N SER A 68 -11.47 -25.92 23.57
CA SER A 68 -12.57 -26.34 24.45
C SER A 68 -12.80 -25.38 25.63
N ARG A 69 -11.78 -24.58 25.98
CA ARG A 69 -11.78 -23.66 27.12
C ARG A 69 -11.84 -22.19 26.71
N MET A 70 -11.79 -21.89 25.41
CA MET A 70 -11.80 -20.52 24.91
C MET A 70 -13.20 -19.93 24.93
N ASP A 71 -13.29 -18.62 25.14
CA ASP A 71 -14.54 -17.90 24.91
C ASP A 71 -14.90 -17.93 23.40
N PRO A 72 -16.19 -17.78 23.03
CA PRO A 72 -16.62 -17.85 21.64
C PRO A 72 -15.97 -16.83 20.70
N ALA A 73 -15.61 -15.64 21.19
CA ALA A 73 -14.98 -14.59 20.41
C ALA A 73 -13.48 -14.87 20.18
N ALA A 74 -12.78 -15.34 21.21
CA ALA A 74 -11.39 -15.77 21.12
C ALA A 74 -11.24 -17.00 20.22
N LEU A 75 -12.15 -17.97 20.32
CA LEU A 75 -12.18 -19.15 19.45
C LEU A 75 -12.33 -18.74 17.98
N GLN A 76 -13.22 -17.79 17.71
CA GLN A 76 -13.45 -17.27 16.37
C GLN A 76 -12.26 -16.48 15.80
N ALA A 77 -11.59 -15.68 16.64
CA ALA A 77 -10.36 -14.99 16.26
C ALA A 77 -9.24 -15.98 15.92
N GLU A 78 -9.13 -17.08 16.67
CA GLU A 78 -8.15 -18.13 16.41
C GLU A 78 -8.45 -18.90 15.12
N LEU A 79 -9.73 -19.21 14.85
CA LEU A 79 -10.14 -19.80 13.59
C LEU A 79 -9.81 -18.90 12.40
N LEU A 80 -10.06 -17.59 12.50
CA LEU A 80 -9.67 -16.64 11.47
C LEU A 80 -8.15 -16.56 11.29
N ARG A 81 -7.38 -16.61 12.39
CA ARG A 81 -5.92 -16.58 12.36
C ARG A 81 -5.33 -17.80 11.65
N ARG A 82 -5.89 -18.98 11.89
CA ARG A 82 -5.43 -20.25 11.30
C ARG A 82 -6.09 -20.58 9.95
N HIS A 83 -7.03 -19.77 9.49
CA HIS A 83 -7.77 -20.07 8.26
C HIS A 83 -6.88 -19.93 7.03
N ALA A 84 -6.54 -21.07 6.43
CA ALA A 84 -5.62 -21.14 5.30
C ALA A 84 -6.31 -21.24 3.93
N GLY A 85 -7.63 -21.44 3.90
CA GLY A 85 -8.40 -21.66 2.68
C GLY A 85 -8.88 -20.37 2.00
N PRO A 86 -9.63 -20.51 0.89
CA PRO A 86 -10.29 -19.39 0.26
C PRO A 86 -11.18 -18.64 1.26
N SER A 87 -11.16 -17.32 1.19
CA SER A 87 -11.99 -16.46 2.03
C SER A 87 -12.68 -15.41 1.19
N PHE A 88 -13.87 -15.04 1.60
CA PHE A 88 -14.60 -13.94 1.02
C PHE A 88 -15.32 -13.17 2.12
N GLY A 89 -15.67 -11.94 1.82
CA GLY A 89 -16.40 -11.10 2.72
C GLY A 89 -16.88 -9.83 2.05
N PHE A 90 -17.46 -8.96 2.84
CA PHE A 90 -18.08 -7.74 2.37
C PHE A 90 -17.49 -6.53 3.07
N VAL A 91 -17.34 -5.44 2.32
CA VAL A 91 -16.97 -4.14 2.89
C VAL A 91 -18.10 -3.17 2.61
N LYS A 92 -18.61 -2.54 3.66
CA LYS A 92 -19.55 -1.42 3.56
C LYS A 92 -18.76 -0.12 3.54
N LEU A 93 -19.04 0.71 2.54
CA LEU A 93 -18.51 2.06 2.45
C LEU A 93 -19.28 3.00 3.38
N ARG A 94 -18.66 4.13 3.73
CA ARG A 94 -19.30 5.19 4.51
C ARG A 94 -20.59 5.65 3.83
N LEU A 95 -21.67 5.53 4.59
CA LEU A 95 -23.01 5.99 4.25
C LEU A 95 -23.06 7.52 4.23
N GLY A 96 -24.02 8.09 3.49
CA GLY A 96 -24.20 9.54 3.36
C GLY A 96 -23.35 10.22 2.28
N VAL A 97 -22.29 9.56 1.78
CA VAL A 97 -21.53 10.04 0.63
C VAL A 97 -22.14 9.47 -0.65
N ARG A 98 -22.66 10.32 -1.53
CA ARG A 98 -23.11 9.90 -2.86
C ARG A 98 -21.89 9.54 -3.71
N ARG A 99 -21.92 8.35 -4.31
CA ARG A 99 -20.88 7.87 -5.22
C ARG A 99 -21.49 7.35 -6.50
N SER A 100 -20.79 7.53 -7.62
CA SER A 100 -21.14 6.88 -8.89
C SER A 100 -20.64 5.43 -8.91
N GLN A 101 -21.12 4.64 -9.88
CA GLN A 101 -20.68 3.27 -10.03
C GLN A 101 -19.20 3.21 -10.42
N GLU A 102 -18.76 4.13 -11.30
CA GLU A 102 -17.39 4.25 -11.76
C GLU A 102 -16.43 4.61 -10.61
N GLU A 103 -16.85 5.50 -9.70
CA GLU A 103 -16.06 5.85 -8.52
C GLU A 103 -15.86 4.64 -7.60
N VAL A 104 -16.93 3.88 -7.36
CA VAL A 104 -16.95 2.69 -6.51
C VAL A 104 -16.10 1.58 -7.13
N MET A 105 -16.23 1.34 -8.43
CA MET A 105 -15.34 0.44 -9.18
C MET A 105 -13.88 0.90 -9.15
N GLY A 106 -13.66 2.21 -9.23
CA GLY A 106 -12.34 2.82 -9.12
C GLY A 106 -11.69 2.55 -7.76
N ILE A 107 -12.43 2.71 -6.66
CA ILE A 107 -11.98 2.36 -5.31
C ILE A 107 -11.63 0.87 -5.23
N ALA A 108 -12.53 -0.01 -5.68
CA ALA A 108 -12.29 -1.46 -5.64
C ALA A 108 -11.02 -1.87 -6.42
N THR A 109 -10.81 -1.28 -7.59
CA THR A 109 -9.62 -1.51 -8.42
C THR A 109 -8.36 -0.99 -7.73
N ARG A 110 -8.42 0.21 -7.13
CA ARG A 110 -7.29 0.78 -6.38
C ARG A 110 -6.91 -0.11 -5.19
N TRP A 111 -7.87 -0.52 -4.37
CA TRP A 111 -7.62 -1.39 -3.22
C TRP A 111 -7.05 -2.74 -3.62
N THR A 112 -7.59 -3.34 -4.70
CA THR A 112 -7.03 -4.58 -5.28
C THR A 112 -5.57 -4.40 -5.69
N ASN A 113 -5.24 -3.28 -6.36
CA ASN A 113 -3.87 -3.01 -6.79
C ASN A 113 -2.92 -2.76 -5.62
N VAL A 114 -3.34 -2.01 -4.59
CA VAL A 114 -2.52 -1.74 -3.40
C VAL A 114 -2.22 -3.03 -2.64
N LEU A 115 -3.22 -3.89 -2.43
CA LEU A 115 -3.01 -5.17 -1.76
C LEU A 115 -2.13 -6.11 -2.60
N ARG A 116 -2.31 -6.10 -3.93
CA ARG A 116 -1.43 -6.83 -4.84
C ARG A 116 0.03 -6.37 -4.76
N THR A 117 0.30 -5.08 -4.59
CA THR A 117 1.68 -4.59 -4.37
C THR A 117 2.27 -5.06 -3.03
N GLY A 118 1.43 -5.32 -2.03
CA GLY A 118 1.83 -5.93 -0.76
C GLY A 118 1.88 -7.46 -0.76
N SER A 119 1.88 -8.11 -1.92
CA SER A 119 1.81 -9.59 -2.06
C SER A 119 0.56 -10.24 -1.47
N VAL A 120 -0.50 -9.46 -1.24
CA VAL A 120 -1.80 -9.94 -0.76
C VAL A 120 -2.74 -10.12 -1.95
N ALA A 121 -3.05 -11.37 -2.27
CA ALA A 121 -3.94 -11.73 -3.38
C ALA A 121 -5.42 -11.59 -2.99
N ALA A 122 -5.87 -10.36 -2.74
CA ALA A 122 -7.27 -10.04 -2.50
C ALA A 122 -7.85 -9.23 -3.67
N LYS A 123 -9.01 -9.68 -4.18
CA LYS A 123 -9.73 -9.02 -5.28
C LYS A 123 -11.02 -8.41 -4.76
N PHE A 124 -11.21 -7.11 -5.03
CA PHE A 124 -12.42 -6.38 -4.67
C PHE A 124 -13.31 -6.20 -5.90
N VAL A 125 -14.61 -6.41 -5.72
CA VAL A 125 -15.64 -6.23 -6.74
C VAL A 125 -16.77 -5.38 -6.16
N ALA A 126 -17.20 -4.37 -6.91
CA ALA A 126 -18.37 -3.57 -6.57
C ALA A 126 -19.65 -4.41 -6.73
N VAL A 127 -20.39 -4.55 -5.62
CA VAL A 127 -21.72 -5.18 -5.63
C VAL A 127 -22.78 -4.10 -5.80
N ASP A 128 -22.67 -3.01 -5.03
CA ASP A 128 -23.56 -1.85 -5.06
C ASP A 128 -22.74 -0.56 -4.88
N PHE A 129 -23.40 0.61 -4.94
CA PHE A 129 -22.78 1.93 -4.70
C PHE A 129 -22.13 2.12 -3.32
N GLY A 130 -22.40 1.22 -2.37
CA GLY A 130 -21.87 1.28 -1.00
C GLY A 130 -21.31 -0.04 -0.49
N THR A 131 -21.19 -1.07 -1.35
CA THR A 131 -20.76 -2.40 -0.91
C THR A 131 -19.75 -2.99 -1.87
N PHE A 132 -18.62 -3.43 -1.33
CA PHE A 132 -17.69 -4.33 -2.02
C PHE A 132 -17.86 -5.74 -1.52
N MET A 133 -17.68 -6.69 -2.42
CA MET A 133 -17.32 -8.05 -2.06
C MET A 133 -15.82 -8.21 -2.30
N PHE A 134 -15.11 -8.86 -1.39
CA PHE A 134 -13.74 -9.29 -1.63
C PHE A 134 -13.65 -10.80 -1.65
N THR A 135 -12.72 -11.32 -2.45
CA THR A 135 -12.34 -12.73 -2.46
C THR A 135 -10.82 -12.84 -2.37
N MET A 136 -10.33 -13.84 -1.66
CA MET A 136 -8.91 -14.17 -1.55
C MET A 136 -8.73 -15.68 -1.57
N ASP A 137 -7.70 -16.15 -2.26
CA ASP A 137 -7.39 -17.58 -2.35
C ASP A 137 -6.74 -18.09 -1.05
N ARG A 138 -6.00 -17.21 -0.39
CA ARG A 138 -5.22 -17.46 0.83
C ARG A 138 -5.76 -16.62 1.98
N GLY A 139 -6.55 -17.25 2.86
CA GLY A 139 -7.15 -16.62 4.04
C GLY A 139 -6.16 -16.16 5.11
N GLN A 140 -4.90 -16.57 5.03
CA GLN A 140 -3.89 -16.28 6.04
C GLN A 140 -3.67 -14.77 6.25
N ASN A 141 -3.87 -13.97 5.20
CA ASN A 141 -3.64 -12.52 5.23
C ASN A 141 -4.93 -11.73 5.48
N VAL A 142 -6.00 -12.37 5.96
CA VAL A 142 -7.30 -11.69 6.14
C VAL A 142 -7.24 -10.59 7.20
N LEU A 143 -6.37 -10.74 8.20
CA LEU A 143 -6.16 -9.72 9.24
C LEU A 143 -5.45 -8.49 8.67
N GLU A 144 -4.48 -8.68 7.77
CA GLU A 144 -3.81 -7.57 7.06
C GLU A 144 -4.80 -6.83 6.16
N VAL A 145 -5.67 -7.58 5.46
CA VAL A 145 -6.74 -6.97 4.66
C VAL A 145 -7.71 -6.20 5.54
N LYS A 146 -8.13 -6.76 6.68
CA LYS A 146 -9.00 -6.05 7.64
C LYS A 146 -8.36 -4.73 8.08
N GLU A 147 -7.10 -4.74 8.48
CA GLU A 147 -6.38 -3.55 8.93
C GLU A 147 -6.22 -2.51 7.81
N PHE A 148 -5.84 -2.96 6.61
CA PHE A 148 -5.77 -2.10 5.44
C PHE A 148 -7.13 -1.45 5.17
N ILE A 149 -8.20 -2.24 5.10
CA ILE A 149 -9.54 -1.71 4.79
C ILE A 149 -10.00 -0.72 5.85
N LEU A 150 -9.86 -1.05 7.13
CA LEU A 150 -10.24 -0.16 8.23
C LEU A 150 -9.32 1.07 8.34
N SER A 151 -8.18 1.11 7.65
CA SER A 151 -7.39 2.34 7.49
C SER A 151 -7.96 3.28 6.42
N GLN A 152 -8.66 2.77 5.41
CA GLN A 152 -9.18 3.55 4.28
C GLN A 152 -10.39 4.41 4.67
N PRO A 153 -10.38 5.73 4.45
CA PRO A 153 -11.44 6.64 4.91
C PRO A 153 -12.82 6.31 4.33
N GLU A 154 -12.86 5.69 3.16
CA GLU A 154 -14.11 5.28 2.51
C GLU A 154 -14.75 4.06 3.18
N ALA A 155 -13.98 3.24 3.90
CA ALA A 155 -14.49 2.05 4.57
C ALA A 155 -15.19 2.41 5.89
N TYR A 156 -16.31 1.73 6.14
CA TYR A 156 -17.07 1.84 7.38
C TYR A 156 -17.08 0.51 8.15
N GLU A 157 -17.45 -0.58 7.48
CA GLU A 157 -17.54 -1.89 8.10
C GLU A 157 -16.88 -2.94 7.20
N PHE A 158 -16.06 -3.81 7.79
CA PHE A 158 -15.47 -4.98 7.15
C PHE A 158 -16.10 -6.23 7.75
N LYS A 159 -16.73 -7.07 6.93
CA LYS A 159 -17.46 -8.25 7.37
C LYS A 159 -16.88 -9.52 6.75
N ILE A 160 -16.63 -10.52 7.59
CA ILE A 160 -16.24 -11.88 7.17
C ILE A 160 -17.08 -12.90 7.94
N GLY A 161 -17.79 -13.76 7.21
CA GLY A 161 -18.79 -14.65 7.79
C GLY A 161 -19.81 -13.87 8.63
N ASN A 162 -19.87 -14.18 9.93
CA ASN A 162 -20.78 -13.54 10.88
C ASN A 162 -20.15 -12.38 11.67
N GLN A 163 -18.86 -12.10 11.48
CA GLN A 163 -18.16 -11.04 12.20
C GLN A 163 -18.12 -9.76 11.39
N ALA A 164 -18.48 -8.66 12.04
CA ALA A 164 -18.37 -7.31 11.50
C ALA A 164 -17.35 -6.52 12.33
N PHE A 165 -16.36 -5.96 11.65
CA PHE A 165 -15.31 -5.13 12.21
C PHE A 165 -15.51 -3.68 11.77
N ARG A 166 -15.29 -2.76 12.70
CA ARG A 166 -15.45 -1.31 12.50
C ARG A 166 -14.28 -0.58 13.15
N ARG A 167 -14.11 0.69 12.83
CA ARG A 167 -13.14 1.53 13.53
C ARG A 167 -13.62 1.77 14.96
N PRO A 168 -12.70 1.92 15.93
CA PRO A 168 -13.07 2.30 17.29
C PRO A 168 -13.94 3.57 17.29
N GLY A 169 -15.12 3.49 17.91
CA GLY A 169 -16.06 4.61 18.02
C GLY A 169 -17.10 4.74 16.91
N ASP A 170 -16.99 3.98 15.80
CA ASP A 170 -18.06 3.94 14.79
C ASP A 170 -19.24 3.08 15.32
N PRO A 171 -20.49 3.58 15.31
CA PRO A 171 -21.68 2.84 15.78
C PRO A 171 -22.01 1.63 14.88
N PRO A 172 -22.97 0.78 15.24
CA PRO A 172 -23.51 -0.25 14.34
C PRO A 172 -24.14 0.35 13.08
N LEU A 173 -24.02 -0.37 11.96
CA LEU A 173 -24.54 0.08 10.66
C LEU A 173 -26.04 0.38 10.70
N ASP A 174 -26.82 -0.45 11.40
CA ASP A 174 -28.28 -0.31 11.52
C ASP A 174 -28.64 1.04 12.17
N GLU A 175 -27.94 1.42 13.23
CA GLU A 175 -28.13 2.72 13.90
C GLU A 175 -27.80 3.89 12.96
N VAL A 176 -26.75 3.79 12.14
CA VAL A 176 -26.41 4.85 11.18
C VAL A 176 -27.45 4.97 10.09
N VAL A 177 -27.99 3.85 9.60
CA VAL A 177 -29.08 3.87 8.62
C VAL A 177 -30.31 4.56 9.20
N GLU A 178 -30.70 4.23 10.44
CA GLU A 178 -31.81 4.89 11.13
C GLU A 178 -31.56 6.39 11.32
N MET A 179 -30.36 6.79 11.76
CA MET A 179 -29.99 8.19 11.93
C MET A 179 -30.08 8.98 10.62
N LEU A 180 -29.59 8.41 9.51
CA LEU A 180 -29.63 9.04 8.19
C LEU A 180 -31.06 9.14 7.65
N GLN A 181 -31.90 8.13 7.89
CA GLN A 181 -33.32 8.18 7.54
C GLN A 181 -34.02 9.29 8.32
N LYS A 182 -33.77 9.39 9.63
CA LYS A 182 -34.37 10.40 10.51
C LYS A 182 -33.97 11.82 10.09
N GLN A 183 -32.69 12.04 9.76
CA GLN A 183 -32.20 13.32 9.23
C GLN A 183 -32.87 13.69 7.91
N LYS A 184 -33.05 12.72 7.01
CA LYS A 184 -33.72 12.96 5.73
C LYS A 184 -35.18 13.39 5.93
N THR A 185 -35.91 12.74 6.85
CA THR A 185 -37.30 13.09 7.16
C THR A 185 -37.42 14.49 7.75
N THR A 186 -36.53 14.89 8.67
CA THR A 186 -36.53 16.25 9.24
C THR A 186 -36.23 17.31 8.17
N LEU A 187 -35.24 17.06 7.29
CA LEU A 187 -34.91 17.98 6.19
C LEU A 187 -36.10 18.19 5.25
N SER A 188 -36.86 17.13 4.92
CA SER A 188 -38.06 17.26 4.09
C SER A 188 -39.19 18.05 4.77
N GLN A 189 -39.37 17.88 6.08
CA GLN A 189 -40.40 18.62 6.83
C GLN A 189 -40.07 20.11 6.93
N ASP A 190 -38.79 20.45 7.14
CA ASP A 190 -38.33 21.84 7.18
C ASP A 190 -38.49 22.54 5.82
N SER A 191 -38.17 21.86 4.71
CA SER A 191 -38.35 22.41 3.36
C SER A 191 -39.82 22.66 3.01
N ASP A 192 -40.73 21.75 3.40
CA ASP A 192 -42.16 21.92 3.16
C ASP A 192 -42.73 23.09 3.99
N SER A 193 -42.26 23.26 5.23
CA SER A 193 -42.68 24.36 6.11
C SER A 193 -42.21 25.73 5.62
N GLN A 194 -41.00 25.82 5.07
CA GLN A 194 -40.43 27.03 4.45
C GLN A 194 -41.19 27.40 3.17
N GLN A 195 -41.46 26.42 2.32
CA GLN A 195 -42.22 26.62 1.08
C GLN A 195 -43.65 27.07 1.38
N TYR A 196 -44.30 26.51 2.41
CA TYR A 196 -45.63 26.94 2.84
C TYR A 196 -45.65 28.40 3.34
N LYS A 197 -44.70 28.80 4.19
CA LYS A 197 -44.59 30.20 4.65
C LYS A 197 -44.38 31.19 3.50
N SER A 198 -43.50 30.87 2.55
CA SER A 198 -43.25 31.75 1.39
C SER A 198 -44.47 31.96 0.48
N LYS A 199 -45.42 31.00 0.46
CA LYS A 199 -46.62 31.07 -0.37
C LYS A 199 -47.77 31.81 0.30
N VAL A 200 -47.74 31.94 1.63
CA VAL A 200 -48.77 32.62 2.42
C VAL A 200 -48.45 34.12 2.58
N GLU A 201 -47.19 34.53 2.40
CA GLU A 201 -46.73 35.93 2.48
C GLU A 201 -46.74 36.69 1.13
N LEU A 202 -47.28 36.09 0.05
CA LEU A 202 -47.50 36.70 -1.27
C LEU A 202 -49.00 36.90 -1.53
#